data_AF-A0A0G0ZV20-F1
#
_entry.id   AF-A0A0G0ZV20-F1
#
_cell.length_a   1.000
_cell.length_b   1.000
_cell.length_c   1.000
_cell.angle_alpha   90.00
_cell.angle_beta   90.00
_cell.angle_gamma   90.00
#
_symmetry.space_group_name_H-M   'P 1'
#
loop_
_entity.id
_entity.type
_entity.pdbx_description
1 polymer ?
#
loop_
_entity_poly.entity_id
_entity_poly.type
_entity_poly.pdbx_seq_one_letter_code
_entity_poly.pdbx_strand_id
1 'polypeptide(L)'
;MDIFAHGLWAGAAYKAINRKAKKPFSIKMAAFWGVFPDLFAFTIGFIWLFGNLIFGGMSFSDFPRPGEVEPAPQDTLPIFRLTSTLYSISHSAIVFLIVFGVVFLILRRPLWELGGWFIHILLDIPTHSYQFYPTPFLWPISGWKFDGFSWGTPWFLILNYSAIIIAYWLLRRKKVV
;
A
#
# COMPACT_ATOMS: atom_id res chain seq x y z
N MET A 1 6.19 -6.13 -1.22
CA MET A 1 4.92 -5.40 -1.38
C MET A 1 4.56 -5.32 -2.86
N ASP A 2 3.32 -5.57 -3.25
CA ASP A 2 2.86 -5.44 -4.65
C ASP A 2 2.02 -4.17 -4.84
N ILE A 3 2.66 -3.11 -5.30
CA ILE A 3 2.04 -1.79 -5.49
C ILE A 3 0.82 -1.86 -6.41
N PHE A 4 0.90 -2.63 -7.49
CA PHE A 4 -0.17 -2.68 -8.49
C PHE A 4 -1.42 -3.39 -7.96
N ALA A 5 -1.24 -4.46 -7.19
CA ALA A 5 -2.34 -5.19 -6.57
C ALA A 5 -3.21 -4.27 -5.69
N HIS A 6 -2.60 -3.37 -4.92
CA HIS A 6 -3.33 -2.43 -4.06
C HIS A 6 -4.21 -1.46 -4.84
N GLY A 7 -3.66 -0.86 -5.89
CA GLY A 7 -4.42 0.01 -6.78
C GLY A 7 -5.58 -0.71 -7.47
N LEU A 8 -5.35 -1.94 -7.91
CA LEU A 8 -6.36 -2.77 -8.58
C LEU A 8 -7.47 -3.21 -7.61
N TRP A 9 -7.14 -3.63 -6.39
CA TRP A 9 -8.15 -3.97 -5.38
C TRP A 9 -8.97 -2.77 -4.95
N ALA A 10 -8.34 -1.62 -4.70
CA ALA A 10 -9.05 -0.37 -4.42
C ALA A 10 -9.98 0.02 -5.58
N GLY A 11 -9.48 -0.08 -6.83
CA GLY A 11 -10.29 0.16 -8.03
C GLY A 11 -11.47 -0.81 -8.16
N ALA A 12 -11.27 -2.09 -7.90
CA ALA A 12 -12.32 -3.11 -7.93
C ALA A 12 -13.40 -2.84 -6.87
N ALA A 13 -13.00 -2.51 -5.63
CA ALA A 13 -13.92 -2.15 -4.56
C ALA A 13 -14.80 -0.96 -4.94
N TYR A 14 -14.20 0.12 -5.46
CA TYR A 14 -14.94 1.30 -5.90
C TYR A 14 -15.83 1.05 -7.11
N LYS A 15 -15.38 0.20 -8.04
CA LYS A 15 -16.23 -0.26 -9.15
C LYS A 15 -17.44 -1.04 -8.65
N ALA A 16 -17.28 -1.88 -7.61
CA ALA A 16 -18.38 -2.60 -6.98
C ALA A 16 -19.36 -1.65 -6.28
N ILE A 17 -18.86 -0.69 -5.51
CA ILE A 17 -19.67 0.35 -4.83
C ILE A 17 -20.47 1.15 -5.86
N ASN A 18 -19.84 1.58 -6.95
CA ASN A 18 -20.46 2.37 -8.01
C ASN A 18 -21.61 1.66 -8.74
N ARG A 19 -21.79 0.33 -8.60
CA ARG A 19 -22.97 -0.37 -9.14
C ARG A 19 -24.27 -0.01 -8.41
N LYS A 20 -24.17 0.41 -7.14
CA LYS A 20 -25.31 0.75 -6.28
C LYS A 20 -25.33 2.22 -5.87
N ALA A 21 -24.21 2.94 -6.00
CA ALA A 21 -24.12 4.35 -5.65
C ALA A 21 -24.98 5.22 -6.58
N LYS A 22 -25.72 6.19 -6.00
CA LYS A 22 -26.49 7.18 -6.77
C LYS A 22 -25.61 8.16 -7.54
N LYS A 23 -24.42 8.46 -7.00
CA LYS A 23 -23.38 9.27 -7.64
C LYS A 23 -22.10 8.43 -7.67
N PRO A 24 -21.49 8.21 -8.84
CA PRO A 24 -20.30 7.39 -8.94
C PRO A 24 -19.09 8.12 -8.35
N PHE A 25 -18.29 7.40 -7.58
CA PHE A 25 -16.99 7.83 -7.08
C PHE A 25 -15.91 7.67 -8.16
N SER A 26 -14.82 8.44 -8.06
CA SER A 26 -13.69 8.29 -8.98
C SER A 26 -12.88 7.02 -8.70
N ILE A 27 -13.02 6.02 -9.57
CA ILE A 27 -12.24 4.76 -9.49
C ILE A 27 -10.74 5.04 -9.61
N LYS A 28 -10.35 5.99 -10.47
CA LYS A 28 -8.94 6.36 -10.67
C LYS A 28 -8.34 6.96 -9.39
N MET A 29 -9.10 7.81 -8.70
CA MET A 29 -8.64 8.44 -7.46
C MET A 29 -8.55 7.42 -6.33
N ALA A 30 -9.50 6.50 -6.23
CA ALA A 30 -9.43 5.40 -5.26
C ALA A 30 -8.23 4.49 -5.51
N ALA A 31 -7.96 4.13 -6.77
CA ALA A 31 -6.78 3.35 -7.14
C ALA A 31 -5.48 4.09 -6.82
N PHE A 32 -5.42 5.40 -7.09
CA PHE A 32 -4.29 6.25 -6.71
C PHE A 32 -4.05 6.22 -5.19
N TRP A 33 -5.09 6.45 -4.38
CA TRP A 33 -4.96 6.37 -2.93
C TRP A 33 -4.63 4.96 -2.42
N GLY A 34 -4.99 3.91 -3.16
CA GLY A 34 -4.57 2.54 -2.87
C GLY A 34 -3.08 2.29 -3.14
N VAL A 35 -2.47 3.03 -4.06
CA VAL A 35 -1.02 2.92 -4.38
C VAL A 35 -0.18 3.90 -3.55
N PHE A 36 -0.79 4.99 -3.10
CA PHE A 36 -0.13 6.10 -2.43
C PHE A 36 0.79 5.69 -1.26
N PRO A 37 0.42 4.79 -0.32
CA PRO A 37 1.23 4.54 0.86
C PRO A 37 2.62 3.97 0.54
N ASP A 38 2.70 3.10 -0.47
CA ASP A 38 3.95 2.54 -0.97
C ASP A 38 4.82 3.59 -1.64
N LEU A 39 4.23 4.38 -2.54
CA LEU A 39 4.98 5.45 -3.21
C LEU A 39 5.50 6.46 -2.18
N PHE A 40 4.66 6.84 -1.23
CA PHE A 40 5.04 7.77 -0.17
C PHE A 40 6.20 7.22 0.68
N ALA A 41 6.18 5.94 1.03
CA ALA A 41 7.21 5.33 1.86
C ALA A 41 8.53 5.13 1.10
N PHE A 42 8.48 4.59 -0.12
CA PHE A 42 9.65 4.00 -0.76
C PHE A 42 10.25 4.84 -1.89
N THR A 43 9.55 5.82 -2.47
CA THR A 43 10.07 6.57 -3.62
C THR A 43 11.40 7.26 -3.32
N ILE A 44 11.56 7.91 -2.16
CA ILE A 44 12.82 8.59 -1.81
C ILE A 44 13.95 7.58 -1.63
N GLY A 45 13.69 6.46 -0.95
CA GLY A 45 14.65 5.37 -0.79
C GLY A 45 15.10 4.80 -2.13
N PHE A 46 14.17 4.57 -3.07
CA PHE A 46 14.49 4.10 -4.40
C PHE A 46 15.30 5.11 -5.22
N ILE A 47 14.95 6.41 -5.17
CA ILE A 47 15.73 7.46 -5.87
C ILE A 47 17.17 7.47 -5.36
N TRP A 48 17.36 7.42 -4.03
CA TRP A 48 18.69 7.37 -3.44
C TRP A 48 19.45 6.11 -3.88
N LEU A 49 18.81 4.96 -3.82
CA LEU A 49 19.38 3.67 -4.18
C LEU A 49 19.83 3.63 -5.65
N PHE A 50 18.93 3.95 -6.58
CA PHE A 50 19.22 3.94 -8.01
C PHE A 50 20.22 5.03 -8.39
N GLY A 51 20.18 6.19 -7.72
CA GLY A 51 21.20 7.23 -7.89
C GLY A 51 22.60 6.71 -7.56
N ASN A 52 22.78 6.08 -6.40
CA ASN A 52 24.07 5.51 -6.03
C ASN A 52 24.54 4.41 -6.99
N LEU A 53 23.62 3.61 -7.52
CA LEU A 53 23.93 2.59 -8.51
C LEU A 53 24.39 3.18 -9.85
N ILE A 54 23.71 4.22 -10.35
CA ILE A 54 24.01 4.87 -11.63
C ILE A 54 25.33 5.66 -11.55
N PHE A 55 25.58 6.34 -10.43
CA PHE A 55 26.75 7.20 -10.25
C PHE A 55 27.95 6.49 -9.61
N GLY A 56 27.91 5.16 -9.49
CA GLY A 56 29.03 4.34 -9.01
C GLY A 56 29.29 4.40 -7.50
N GLY A 57 28.33 4.88 -6.70
CA GLY A 57 28.38 4.87 -5.24
C GLY A 57 28.04 3.52 -4.61
N MET A 58 27.49 2.57 -5.37
CA MET A 58 27.16 1.21 -4.92
C MET A 58 27.19 0.22 -6.10
N SER A 59 27.60 -1.03 -5.86
CA SER A 59 27.52 -2.13 -6.82
C SER A 59 26.29 -3.02 -6.56
N PHE A 60 25.78 -3.69 -7.59
CA PHE A 60 24.73 -4.71 -7.45
C PHE A 60 25.12 -5.84 -6.47
N SER A 61 26.42 -6.11 -6.28
CA SER A 61 26.93 -7.07 -5.30
C SER A 61 26.70 -6.66 -3.84
N ASP A 62 26.50 -5.36 -3.60
CA ASP A 62 26.36 -4.79 -2.26
C ASP A 62 24.90 -4.85 -1.79
N PHE A 63 23.99 -5.28 -2.67
CA PHE A 63 22.60 -5.49 -2.35
C PHE A 63 22.43 -6.75 -1.49
N PRO A 64 21.80 -6.64 -0.33
CA PRO A 64 21.35 -7.83 0.36
C PRO A 64 20.32 -8.57 -0.48
N ARG A 65 20.36 -9.90 -0.44
CA ARG A 65 19.42 -10.72 -1.20
C ARG A 65 17.99 -10.38 -0.76
N PRO A 66 16.98 -10.43 -1.65
CA PRO A 66 15.58 -10.10 -1.36
C PRO A 66 14.91 -10.92 -0.23
N GLY A 67 15.64 -11.81 0.44
CA GLY A 67 15.17 -12.60 1.58
C GLY A 67 15.95 -12.37 2.89
N GLU A 68 17.00 -11.54 2.90
CA GLU A 68 17.93 -11.47 4.04
C GLU A 68 17.79 -10.18 4.86
N VAL A 69 17.21 -9.09 4.31
CA VAL A 69 17.33 -7.74 4.90
C VAL A 69 16.04 -6.89 4.82
N GLU A 70 14.88 -7.53 4.69
CA GLU A 70 13.63 -6.83 5.01
C GLU A 70 13.20 -7.15 6.46
N PRO A 71 12.59 -6.20 7.18
CA PRO A 71 12.64 -4.76 6.91
C PRO A 71 14.07 -4.20 6.99
N ALA A 72 14.37 -3.15 6.23
CA ALA A 72 15.69 -2.52 6.21
C ALA A 72 16.18 -2.23 7.64
N PRO A 73 17.46 -2.51 7.99
CA PRO A 73 17.97 -2.30 9.33
C PRO A 73 17.73 -0.86 9.75
N GLN A 74 17.03 -0.69 10.87
CA GLN A 74 16.57 0.63 11.32
C GLN A 74 17.72 1.57 11.73
N ASP A 75 18.95 1.07 11.84
CA ASP A 75 20.07 1.79 12.45
C ASP A 75 21.29 2.03 11.55
N THR A 76 21.24 1.73 10.24
CA THR A 76 22.44 1.83 9.40
C THR A 76 22.60 3.18 8.70
N LEU A 77 21.55 3.72 8.07
CA LEU A 77 21.62 4.99 7.31
C LEU A 77 20.41 5.91 7.53
N PRO A 78 20.57 7.25 7.50
CA PRO A 78 19.46 8.21 7.62
C PRO A 78 18.34 7.98 6.61
N ILE A 79 18.69 7.54 5.39
CA ILE A 79 17.71 7.25 4.33
C ILE A 79 16.79 6.08 4.70
N PHE A 80 17.32 5.01 5.33
CA PHE A 80 16.51 3.87 5.76
C PHE A 80 15.61 4.23 6.94
N ARG A 81 16.10 5.06 7.87
CA ARG A 81 15.27 5.63 8.95
C ARG A 81 14.13 6.48 8.41
N LEU A 82 14.40 7.31 7.40
CA LEU A 82 13.38 8.09 6.73
C LEU A 82 12.33 7.18 6.08
N THR A 83 12.75 6.21 5.26
CA THR A 83 11.85 5.23 4.63
C THR A 83 10.99 4.50 5.66
N SER A 84 11.58 4.04 6.78
CA SER A 84 10.85 3.34 7.85
C SER A 84 9.83 4.25 8.57
N THR A 85 10.18 5.52 8.76
CA THR A 85 9.28 6.53 9.34
C THR A 85 8.11 6.82 8.40
N LEU A 86 8.41 7.05 7.12
CA LEU A 86 7.39 7.30 6.10
C LEU A 86 6.46 6.09 5.94
N TYR A 87 7.01 4.87 5.97
CA TYR A 87 6.25 3.63 6.01
C TYR A 87 5.31 3.58 7.21
N SER A 88 5.80 3.89 8.41
CA SER A 88 4.97 3.90 9.63
C SER A 88 3.83 4.92 9.57
N ILE A 89 4.09 6.10 8.99
CA ILE A 89 3.09 7.15 8.78
C ILE A 89 2.04 6.69 7.76
N SER A 90 2.47 6.15 6.62
CA SER A 90 1.54 5.81 5.53
C SER A 90 0.78 4.50 5.76
N HIS A 91 1.29 3.58 6.58
CA HIS A 91 0.65 2.28 6.83
C HIS A 91 -0.09 2.22 8.17
N SER A 92 -0.38 3.37 8.77
CA SER A 92 -1.16 3.49 10.00
C SER A 92 -2.62 3.85 9.75
N ALA A 93 -3.54 3.04 10.29
CA ALA A 93 -4.96 3.34 10.26
C ALA A 93 -5.30 4.57 11.10
N ILE A 94 -4.56 4.83 12.18
CA ILE A 94 -4.74 6.02 13.02
C ILE A 94 -4.34 7.27 12.25
N VAL A 95 -3.19 7.25 11.57
CA VAL A 95 -2.77 8.36 10.72
C VAL A 95 -3.76 8.59 9.59
N PHE A 96 -4.22 7.52 8.94
CA PHE A 96 -5.28 7.62 7.94
C PHE A 96 -6.53 8.32 8.50
N LEU A 97 -7.03 7.93 9.66
CA LEU A 97 -8.22 8.53 10.28
C LEU A 97 -8.02 10.01 10.61
N ILE A 98 -6.83 10.39 11.10
CA ILE A 98 -6.47 11.79 11.36
C ILE A 98 -6.49 12.58 10.05
N VAL A 99 -5.81 12.11 9.01
CA VAL A 99 -5.74 12.81 7.71
C VAL A 99 -7.12 12.90 7.06
N PHE A 100 -7.89 11.80 7.07
CA PHE A 100 -9.26 11.79 6.58
C PHE A 100 -10.14 12.80 7.33
N GLY A 101 -10.03 12.86 8.66
CA GLY A 101 -10.72 13.83 9.50
C GLY A 101 -10.34 15.28 9.18
N VAL A 102 -9.05 15.58 9.03
CA VAL A 102 -8.57 16.92 8.66
C VAL A 102 -9.09 17.32 7.27
N VAL A 103 -8.99 16.43 6.27
CA VAL A 103 -9.52 16.68 4.93
C VAL A 103 -11.03 16.92 4.96
N PHE A 104 -11.77 16.14 5.75
CA PHE A 104 -13.20 16.34 5.96
C PHE A 104 -13.51 17.72 6.56
N LEU A 105 -12.76 18.16 7.57
CA LEU A 105 -12.95 19.46 8.22
C LEU A 105 -12.67 20.64 7.27
N ILE A 106 -11.61 20.53 6.44
CA ILE A 106 -11.24 21.55 5.46
C ILE A 106 -12.26 21.62 4.32
N LEU A 107 -12.60 20.47 3.72
CA LEU A 107 -13.50 20.41 2.57
C LEU A 107 -14.98 20.49 2.95
N ARG A 108 -15.31 20.36 4.24
CA ARG A 108 -16.68 20.28 4.78
C ARG A 108 -17.52 19.17 4.13
N ARG A 109 -16.86 18.16 3.56
CA ARG A 109 -17.47 16.99 2.93
C ARG A 109 -16.49 15.80 2.98
N PRO A 110 -16.98 14.57 3.07
CA PRO A 110 -16.12 13.39 3.04
C PRO A 110 -15.57 13.19 1.62
N LEU A 111 -14.25 13.16 1.49
CA LEU A 111 -13.59 12.74 0.25
C LEU A 111 -13.45 11.22 0.28
N TRP A 112 -14.54 10.54 -0.10
CA TRP A 112 -14.63 9.08 0.03
C TRP A 112 -13.49 8.36 -0.66
N GLU A 113 -12.99 8.85 -1.80
CA GLU A 113 -11.90 8.25 -2.56
C GLU A 113 -10.61 8.05 -1.76
N LEU A 114 -10.38 8.80 -0.67
CA LEU A 114 -9.31 8.51 0.29
C LEU A 114 -9.41 7.11 0.88
N GLY A 115 -10.60 6.50 0.90
CA GLY A 115 -10.81 5.13 1.34
C GLY A 115 -10.02 4.10 0.52
N GLY A 116 -9.47 4.45 -0.65
CA GLY A 116 -8.46 3.64 -1.32
C GLY A 116 -7.22 3.39 -0.45
N TRP A 117 -6.78 4.42 0.29
CA TRP A 117 -5.68 4.31 1.26
C TRP A 117 -6.07 3.39 2.42
N PHE A 118 -7.29 3.50 2.94
CA PHE A 118 -7.73 2.57 3.97
C PHE A 118 -7.80 1.12 3.49
N ILE A 119 -8.29 0.89 2.27
CA ILE A 119 -8.28 -0.45 1.65
C ILE A 119 -6.85 -0.99 1.56
N HIS A 120 -5.88 -0.15 1.19
CA HIS A 120 -4.47 -0.55 1.17
C HIS A 120 -4.02 -1.08 2.54
N ILE A 121 -4.24 -0.32 3.62
CA ILE A 121 -3.87 -0.75 4.98
C ILE A 121 -4.56 -2.08 5.35
N LEU A 122 -5.84 -2.25 4.99
CA LEU A 122 -6.58 -3.48 5.27
C LEU A 122 -6.04 -4.70 4.51
N LEU A 123 -5.59 -4.51 3.27
CA LEU A 123 -4.95 -5.58 2.49
C LEU A 123 -3.61 -5.98 3.11
N ASP A 124 -2.88 -5.01 3.63
CA ASP A 124 -1.55 -5.21 4.17
C ASP A 124 -1.50 -5.94 5.49
N ILE A 125 -2.46 -5.72 6.39
CA ILE A 125 -2.51 -6.39 7.70
C ILE A 125 -2.31 -7.93 7.57
N PRO A 126 -3.04 -8.67 6.71
CA PRO A 126 -2.82 -10.10 6.52
C PRO A 126 -1.73 -10.47 5.49
N THR A 127 -1.14 -9.52 4.76
CA THR A 127 -0.20 -9.76 3.64
C THR A 127 1.19 -9.20 3.86
N HIS A 128 1.51 -8.90 5.12
CA HIS A 128 2.86 -8.60 5.56
C HIS A 128 3.24 -9.48 6.74
N SER A 129 4.38 -10.15 6.60
CA SER A 129 4.96 -10.96 7.69
C SER A 129 5.86 -10.09 8.58
N TYR A 130 6.18 -10.56 9.79
CA TYR A 130 7.17 -9.89 10.64
C TYR A 130 8.54 -9.75 9.98
N GLN A 131 8.88 -10.67 9.09
CA GLN A 131 10.12 -10.66 8.32
C GLN A 131 10.09 -9.70 7.13
N PHE A 132 8.93 -9.21 6.70
CA PHE A 132 8.84 -8.39 5.48
C PHE A 132 7.86 -7.25 5.71
N TYR A 133 8.36 -6.17 6.32
CA TYR A 133 7.61 -4.93 6.59
C TYR A 133 6.24 -5.18 7.25
N PRO A 134 6.17 -5.66 8.49
CA PRO A 134 4.89 -5.87 9.16
C PRO A 134 4.15 -4.53 9.30
N THR A 135 2.87 -4.52 8.94
CA THR A 135 2.04 -3.31 8.85
C THR A 135 1.78 -2.68 10.22
N PRO A 136 2.26 -1.46 10.48
CA PRO A 136 2.12 -0.76 11.75
C PRO A 136 0.76 -0.04 11.85
N PHE A 137 -0.34 -0.78 11.64
CA PHE A 137 -1.67 -0.19 11.48
C PHE A 137 -2.19 0.56 12.74
N LEU A 138 -1.62 0.29 13.92
CA LEU A 138 -1.91 0.97 15.19
C LEU A 138 -0.85 2.00 15.62
N TRP A 139 0.15 2.30 14.78
CA TRP A 139 1.13 3.32 15.09
C TRP A 139 0.48 4.72 15.11
N PRO A 140 0.86 5.65 16.00
CA PRO A 140 1.92 5.56 17.01
C PRO A 140 1.44 5.01 18.36
N ILE A 141 0.17 4.62 18.50
CA ILE A 141 -0.42 4.25 19.79
C ILE A 141 0.04 2.85 20.25
N SER A 142 0.21 1.92 19.32
CA SER A 142 0.66 0.55 19.60
C SER A 142 1.64 0.04 18.54
N GLY A 143 2.62 -0.73 18.99
CA GLY A 143 3.55 -1.46 18.14
C GLY A 143 3.05 -2.85 17.72
N TRP A 144 1.83 -3.24 18.10
CA TRP A 144 1.25 -4.53 17.71
C TRP A 144 0.99 -4.58 16.20
N LYS A 145 1.36 -5.70 15.58
CA LYS A 145 1.23 -5.96 14.14
C LYS A 145 0.82 -7.42 13.96
N PHE A 146 0.18 -7.72 12.84
CA PHE A 146 -0.20 -9.08 12.49
C PHE A 146 0.92 -9.77 11.69
N ASP A 147 1.09 -11.08 11.87
CA ASP A 147 2.03 -11.88 11.07
C ASP A 147 1.29 -12.54 9.90
N GLY A 148 1.37 -11.89 8.75
CA GLY A 148 0.69 -12.29 7.53
C GLY A 148 1.56 -13.07 6.54
N PHE A 149 1.04 -13.25 5.33
CA PHE A 149 1.75 -13.90 4.23
C PHE A 149 2.64 -12.92 3.49
N SER A 150 3.86 -13.31 3.10
CA SER A 150 4.69 -12.43 2.28
C SER A 150 4.15 -12.31 0.84
N TRP A 151 4.01 -11.07 0.35
CA TRP A 151 3.74 -10.74 -1.06
C TRP A 151 4.71 -11.41 -2.05
N GLY A 152 5.94 -11.71 -1.63
CA GLY A 152 6.95 -12.37 -2.47
C GLY A 152 6.68 -13.86 -2.71
N THR A 153 5.68 -14.44 -2.05
CA THR A 153 5.39 -15.88 -2.15
C THR A 153 4.73 -16.21 -3.49
N PRO A 154 5.33 -17.06 -4.36
CA PRO A 154 4.84 -17.23 -5.73
C PRO A 154 3.40 -17.72 -5.86
N TRP A 155 2.98 -18.68 -5.02
CA TRP A 155 1.60 -19.18 -5.05
C TRP A 155 0.60 -18.09 -4.65
N PHE A 156 0.96 -17.23 -3.70
CA PHE A 156 0.11 -16.13 -3.24
C PHE A 156 -0.05 -15.09 -4.33
N LEU A 157 1.04 -14.73 -5.00
CA LEU A 157 1.02 -13.81 -6.14
C LEU A 157 0.07 -14.30 -7.25
N ILE A 158 0.19 -15.58 -7.64
CA ILE A 158 -0.66 -16.19 -8.68
C ILE A 158 -2.14 -16.16 -8.27
N LEU A 159 -2.46 -16.55 -7.03
CA LEU A 159 -3.84 -16.54 -6.53
C LEU A 159 -4.39 -15.12 -6.45
N ASN A 160 -3.61 -14.15 -5.97
CA ASN A 160 -4.01 -12.76 -5.85
C ASN A 160 -4.38 -12.16 -7.22
N TYR A 161 -3.51 -12.30 -8.22
CA TYR A 161 -3.80 -11.78 -9.56
C TYR A 161 -4.96 -12.52 -10.24
N SER A 162 -5.09 -13.84 -10.02
CA SER A 162 -6.25 -14.60 -10.48
C SER A 162 -7.55 -14.05 -9.88
N ALA A 163 -7.56 -13.76 -8.58
CA ALA A 163 -8.70 -13.19 -7.88
C ALA A 163 -9.04 -11.77 -8.38
N ILE A 164 -8.03 -10.92 -8.63
CA ILE A 164 -8.22 -9.59 -9.24
C ILE A 164 -8.88 -9.71 -10.62
N ILE A 165 -8.36 -10.59 -11.48
CA ILE A 165 -8.91 -10.80 -12.83
C ILE A 165 -10.38 -11.24 -12.75
N ILE A 166 -10.69 -12.21 -11.90
CA ILE A 166 -12.05 -12.71 -11.67
C ILE A 166 -12.94 -11.59 -11.15
N ALA A 167 -12.49 -10.80 -10.17
CA ALA A 167 -13.25 -9.69 -9.62
C ALA A 167 -13.62 -8.67 -10.71
N TYR A 168 -12.64 -8.23 -11.51
CA TYR A 168 -12.89 -7.30 -12.60
C TYR A 168 -13.82 -7.88 -13.69
N TRP A 169 -13.72 -9.18 -13.97
CA TRP A 169 -14.61 -9.88 -14.90
C TRP A 169 -16.06 -9.94 -14.38
N LEU A 170 -16.27 -10.31 -13.12
CA LEU A 170 -17.60 -10.30 -12.49
C LEU A 170 -18.19 -8.89 -12.43
N LEU A 171 -17.34 -7.88 -12.23
CA LEU A 171 -17.72 -6.47 -12.22
C LEU A 171 -17.95 -5.89 -13.62
N ARG A 172 -17.54 -6.58 -14.70
CA ARG A 172 -17.81 -6.18 -16.09
C ARG A 172 -19.23 -6.56 -16.54
N ARG A 173 -19.80 -7.64 -15.99
CA ARG A 173 -21.15 -8.08 -16.34
C ARG A 173 -22.16 -6.96 -16.02
N LYS A 174 -22.93 -6.49 -16.99
CA LYS A 174 -23.95 -5.44 -16.75
C LYS A 174 -25.00 -5.97 -15.77
N LYS A 175 -25.68 -5.08 -15.03
CA LYS A 175 -26.97 -5.44 -14.43
C LYS A 175 -27.82 -5.98 -15.58
N VAL A 176 -28.22 -7.25 -15.50
CA VAL A 176 -29.42 -7.72 -16.20
C VAL A 176 -30.53 -6.99 -15.45
N VAL A 177 -30.96 -5.86 -16.01
CA VAL A 177 -32.20 -5.19 -15.60
C VAL A 177 -33.29 -5.81 -16.44
#